data_AF-A0A3P9Q969-F1
#
_entry.id   AF-A0A3P9Q969-F1
#
_cell.length_a   1.000
_cell.length_b   1.000
_cell.length_c   1.000
_cell.angle_alpha   90.00
_cell.angle_beta   90.00
_cell.angle_gamma   90.00
#
_symmetry.space_group_name_H-M   'P 1'
#
loop_
_entity.id
_entity.type
_entity.pdbx_description
1 polymer ?
#
loop_
_entity_poly.entity_id
_entity_poly.type
_entity_poly.pdbx_seq_one_letter_code
_entity_poly.pdbx_strand_id
1 'polypeptide(L)'
;MERKPGTVVVTKQSVDATFQPKFEQVILGKTVVRSTDLDQSLAQELLQCSKRLNQFETVIGNTMCTLDFYEGQARLDGAFCSYTEADKQEYLLKAKEAEVCNIEMESSVFAAMCKLSGLRAAVVCVTLLDRLKGDQLSSSHEVLNNYQLRPQKLVGSYIKQQLKA
;
A
#
# COMPACT_ATOMS: atom_id res chain seq x y z
N MET A 1 -3.62 9.76 1.26
CA MET A 1 -2.64 9.70 2.37
C MET A 1 -3.23 10.06 3.73
N GLU A 2 -4.03 11.12 3.85
CA GLU A 2 -4.71 11.45 5.13
C GLU A 2 -5.75 10.39 5.49
N ARG A 3 -5.45 9.52 6.45
CA ARG A 3 -6.31 8.41 6.85
C ARG A 3 -6.16 8.05 8.31
N LYS A 4 -7.24 7.51 8.88
CA LYS A 4 -7.21 7.00 10.25
C LYS A 4 -6.32 5.75 10.32
N PRO A 5 -5.43 5.66 11.32
CA PRO A 5 -4.70 4.42 11.58
C PRO A 5 -5.66 3.22 11.71
N GLY A 6 -5.27 2.11 11.13
CA GLY A 6 -6.05 0.88 11.05
C GLY A 6 -6.95 0.77 9.82
N THR A 7 -7.09 1.80 8.98
CA THR A 7 -7.81 1.67 7.70
C THR A 7 -7.10 0.67 6.79
N VAL A 8 -7.85 -0.26 6.20
CA VAL A 8 -7.34 -1.25 5.24
C VAL A 8 -7.38 -0.67 3.83
N VAL A 9 -6.29 -0.80 3.09
CA VAL A 9 -6.17 -0.38 1.69
C VAL A 9 -6.06 -1.61 0.82
N VAL A 10 -7.02 -1.78 -0.09
CA VAL A 10 -6.93 -2.69 -1.22
C VAL A 10 -6.32 -1.92 -2.38
N THR A 11 -5.17 -2.36 -2.84
CA THR A 11 -4.38 -1.62 -3.84
C THR A 11 -5.06 -1.65 -5.20
N LYS A 12 -5.39 -0.47 -5.73
CA LYS A 12 -5.86 -0.27 -7.12
C LYS A 12 -4.71 -0.47 -8.09
N GLN A 13 -3.62 0.24 -7.85
CA GLN A 13 -2.40 0.26 -8.64
C GLN A 13 -1.22 0.47 -7.68
N SER A 14 -0.14 -0.29 -7.86
CA SER A 14 1.14 0.02 -7.22
C SER A 14 1.88 1.08 -8.05
N VAL A 15 2.39 2.11 -7.42
CA VAL A 15 3.13 3.20 -8.08
C VAL A 15 4.52 3.37 -7.45
N ASP A 16 5.46 3.89 -8.21
CA ASP A 16 6.80 4.21 -7.70
C ASP A 16 6.82 5.52 -6.90
N ALA A 17 8.00 5.93 -6.42
CA ALA A 17 8.23 7.18 -5.69
C ALA A 17 8.03 8.46 -6.55
N THR A 18 7.75 8.30 -7.85
CA THR A 18 7.33 9.41 -8.75
C THR A 18 5.85 9.32 -9.12
N PHE A 19 5.11 8.46 -8.41
CA PHE A 19 3.68 8.20 -8.58
C PHE A 19 3.30 7.57 -9.93
N GLN A 20 4.26 6.96 -10.63
CA GLN A 20 4.04 6.29 -11.90
C GLN A 20 3.77 4.79 -11.71
N PRO A 21 2.84 4.18 -12.47
CA PRO A 21 2.47 2.77 -12.35
C PRO A 21 3.51 1.85 -13.03
N LYS A 22 4.75 1.88 -12.54
CA LYS A 22 5.87 1.14 -13.13
C LYS A 22 6.75 0.49 -12.08
N PHE A 23 7.33 -0.64 -12.46
CA PHE A 23 8.39 -1.34 -11.75
C PHE A 23 9.63 -1.37 -12.64
N GLU A 24 10.73 -0.78 -12.18
CA GLU A 24 12.00 -0.76 -12.89
C GLU A 24 12.95 -1.82 -12.33
N GLN A 25 13.58 -2.59 -13.21
CA GLN A 25 14.58 -3.59 -12.85
C GLN A 25 15.74 -3.54 -13.84
N VAL A 26 16.97 -3.71 -13.34
CA VAL A 26 18.14 -3.90 -14.20
C VAL A 26 18.29 -5.38 -14.58
N ILE A 27 18.34 -5.67 -15.87
CA ILE A 27 18.55 -7.02 -16.43
C ILE A 27 19.73 -6.95 -17.40
N LEU A 28 20.81 -7.67 -17.08
CA LEU A 28 22.05 -7.67 -17.87
C LEU A 28 22.57 -6.24 -18.14
N GLY A 29 22.51 -5.36 -17.12
CA GLY A 29 22.94 -3.96 -17.22
C GLY A 29 21.98 -3.01 -17.95
N LYS A 30 20.80 -3.48 -18.37
CA LYS A 30 19.79 -2.65 -19.04
C LYS A 30 18.58 -2.43 -18.13
N THR A 31 18.09 -1.20 -18.05
CA THR A 31 16.84 -0.89 -17.36
C THR A 31 15.66 -1.46 -18.15
N VAL A 32 14.84 -2.26 -17.47
CA VAL A 32 13.61 -2.84 -17.98
C VAL A 32 12.46 -2.35 -17.12
N VAL A 33 11.43 -1.82 -17.75
CA VAL A 33 10.24 -1.28 -17.09
C VAL A 33 9.07 -2.23 -17.31
N ARG A 34 8.32 -2.50 -16.24
CA ARG A 34 7.12 -3.35 -16.27
C ARG A 34 5.94 -2.62 -15.64
N SER A 35 4.74 -2.89 -16.16
CA SER A 35 3.50 -2.39 -15.55
C SER A 35 3.21 -3.12 -14.24
N THR A 36 2.58 -2.40 -13.32
CA THR A 36 2.25 -2.84 -11.95
C THR A 36 0.74 -3.06 -11.76
N ASP A 37 0.03 -3.41 -12.83
CA ASP A 37 -1.43 -3.52 -12.76
C ASP A 37 -1.85 -4.71 -11.90
N LEU A 38 -2.88 -4.48 -11.10
CA LEU A 38 -3.56 -5.50 -10.29
C LEU A 38 -4.97 -5.74 -10.83
N ASP A 39 -5.56 -6.88 -10.46
CA ASP A 39 -6.88 -7.28 -10.94
C ASP A 39 -7.97 -6.41 -10.28
N GLN A 40 -8.59 -5.54 -11.08
CA GLN A 40 -9.59 -4.59 -10.60
C GLN A 40 -10.86 -5.27 -10.10
N SER A 41 -11.27 -6.38 -10.71
CA SER A 41 -12.43 -7.16 -10.27
C SER A 41 -12.17 -7.77 -8.90
N LEU A 42 -11.00 -8.35 -8.67
CA LEU A 42 -10.57 -8.90 -7.38
C LEU A 42 -10.53 -7.83 -6.30
N ALA A 43 -10.03 -6.63 -6.62
CA ALA A 43 -10.06 -5.50 -5.69
C ALA A 43 -11.49 -5.13 -5.27
N GLN A 44 -12.44 -5.10 -6.23
CA GLN A 44 -13.86 -4.86 -5.93
C GLN A 44 -14.48 -6.00 -5.13
N GLU A 45 -14.19 -7.26 -5.46
CA GLU A 45 -14.67 -8.42 -4.72
C GLU A 45 -14.22 -8.37 -3.24
N LEU A 46 -12.95 -8.02 -2.99
CA LEU A 46 -12.39 -7.80 -1.65
C LEU A 46 -13.07 -6.63 -0.93
N LEU A 47 -13.27 -5.49 -1.60
CA LEU A 47 -13.98 -4.35 -1.02
C LEU A 47 -15.42 -4.74 -0.60
N GLN A 48 -16.13 -5.49 -1.45
CA GLN A 48 -17.47 -5.97 -1.13
C GLN A 48 -17.47 -7.00 0.02
N CYS A 49 -16.45 -7.87 0.07
CA CYS A 49 -16.25 -8.77 1.21
C CYS A 49 -16.06 -7.97 2.51
N SER A 50 -15.25 -6.92 2.49
CA SER A 50 -15.06 -6.05 3.65
C SER A 50 -16.33 -5.34 4.08
N LYS A 51 -17.15 -4.86 3.13
CA LYS A 51 -18.44 -4.23 3.43
C LYS A 51 -19.39 -5.19 4.15
N ARG A 52 -19.41 -6.47 3.75
CA ARG A 52 -20.19 -7.52 4.45
C ARG A 52 -19.65 -7.82 5.84
N LEU A 53 -18.32 -7.83 6.02
CA LEU A 53 -17.72 -8.02 7.34
C LEU A 53 -18.05 -6.87 8.29
N ASN A 54 -18.03 -5.63 7.79
CA ASN A 54 -18.38 -4.41 8.53
C ASN A 54 -17.62 -4.25 9.88
N GLN A 55 -16.34 -4.63 9.91
CA GLN A 55 -15.51 -4.58 11.14
C GLN A 55 -14.50 -3.43 11.15
N PHE A 56 -14.11 -2.94 9.98
CA PHE A 56 -13.10 -1.90 9.83
C PHE A 56 -13.31 -1.19 8.50
N GLU A 57 -12.82 0.05 8.44
CA GLU A 57 -12.82 0.83 7.21
C GLU A 57 -11.87 0.20 6.19
N THR A 58 -12.38 0.01 4.97
CA THR A 58 -11.62 -0.50 3.83
C THR A 58 -11.89 0.36 2.62
N VAL A 59 -10.83 0.69 1.90
CA VAL A 59 -10.85 1.58 0.74
C VAL A 59 -10.00 1.01 -0.38
N ILE A 60 -10.32 1.40 -1.61
CA ILE A 60 -9.48 1.13 -2.79
C ILE A 60 -8.67 2.38 -3.10
N GLY A 61 -7.39 2.22 -3.45
CA GLY A 61 -6.58 3.32 -3.96
C GLY A 61 -5.13 2.95 -4.26
N ASN A 62 -4.33 3.92 -4.69
CA ASN A 62 -2.97 3.64 -5.16
C ASN A 62 -2.01 3.43 -3.98
N THR A 63 -1.06 2.53 -4.13
CA THR A 63 -0.05 2.23 -3.11
C THR A 63 1.31 2.62 -3.63
N MET A 64 2.02 3.50 -2.92
CA MET A 64 3.40 3.86 -3.28
C MET A 64 4.36 2.82 -2.71
N CYS A 65 5.12 2.19 -3.61
CA CYS A 65 6.15 1.21 -3.26
C CYS A 65 7.52 1.88 -3.28
N THR A 66 8.27 1.72 -2.20
CA THR A 66 9.57 2.38 -1.99
C THR A 66 10.67 1.34 -1.74
N LEU A 67 11.93 1.71 -2.00
CA LEU A 67 13.09 0.82 -1.79
C LEU A 67 13.75 1.00 -0.42
N ASP A 68 13.43 2.10 0.27
CA ASP A 68 13.97 2.43 1.58
C ASP A 68 12.83 2.91 2.49
N PHE A 69 12.87 2.52 3.76
CA PHE A 69 11.83 2.84 4.73
C PHE A 69 11.92 4.29 5.22
N TYR A 70 13.11 4.87 5.28
CA TYR A 70 13.35 6.21 5.84
C TYR A 70 13.31 7.30 4.78
N GLU A 71 14.44 7.59 4.14
CA GLU A 71 14.55 8.59 3.08
C GLU A 71 13.63 8.27 1.90
N GLY A 72 13.50 6.99 1.55
CA GLY A 72 12.59 6.54 0.49
C GLY A 72 11.11 6.82 0.77
N GLN A 73 10.71 6.95 2.05
CA GLN A 73 9.35 7.31 2.45
C GLN A 73 9.25 8.73 3.03
N ALA A 74 10.26 9.58 2.81
CA ALA A 74 10.31 10.94 3.33
C ALA A 74 10.13 11.03 4.86
N ARG A 75 10.71 10.09 5.63
CA ARG A 75 10.68 10.15 7.10
C ARG A 75 11.78 11.07 7.63
N LEU A 76 11.56 11.75 8.76
CA LEU A 76 12.58 12.60 9.40
C LEU A 76 13.33 11.92 10.56
N ASP A 77 13.01 10.68 10.85
CA ASP A 77 13.48 9.95 12.03
C ASP A 77 14.45 8.80 11.68
N GLY A 78 15.07 8.89 10.50
CA GLY A 78 16.18 8.03 10.09
C GLY A 78 17.52 8.53 10.58
N ALA A 79 18.56 7.71 10.43
CA ALA A 79 19.93 8.12 10.72
C ALA A 79 20.45 9.20 9.77
N PHE A 80 19.95 9.21 8.54
CA PHE A 80 20.23 10.21 7.50
C PHE A 80 18.92 10.89 7.11
N CYS A 81 18.97 12.20 6.90
CA CYS A 81 17.83 12.99 6.46
C CYS A 81 18.33 14.25 5.76
N SER A 82 18.19 14.27 4.44
CA SER A 82 18.72 15.36 3.58
C SER A 82 17.66 16.42 3.19
N TYR A 83 16.52 16.44 3.90
CA TYR A 83 15.36 17.29 3.61
C TYR A 83 14.65 17.71 4.92
N THR A 84 13.72 18.66 4.81
CA THR A 84 12.98 19.26 5.93
C THR A 84 11.56 18.69 6.07
N GLU A 85 10.87 19.01 7.17
CA GLU A 85 9.44 18.69 7.33
C GLU A 85 8.58 19.35 6.25
N ALA A 86 8.94 20.56 5.77
CA ALA A 86 8.21 21.22 4.70
C ALA A 86 8.31 20.43 3.38
N ASP A 87 9.51 19.96 3.03
CA ASP A 87 9.74 19.15 1.83
C ASP A 87 8.97 17.83 1.88
N LYS A 88 8.99 17.16 3.05
CA LYS A 88 8.19 15.96 3.31
C LYS A 88 6.70 16.22 3.12
N GLN A 89 6.17 17.28 3.72
CA GLN A 89 4.74 17.59 3.62
C GLN A 89 4.34 17.89 2.17
N GLU A 90 5.15 18.66 1.45
CA GLU A 90 4.93 18.92 0.01
C GLU A 90 4.89 17.61 -0.79
N TYR A 91 5.85 16.71 -0.57
CA TYR A 91 5.92 15.42 -1.27
C TYR A 91 4.72 14.52 -0.95
N LEU A 92 4.34 14.38 0.33
CA LEU A 92 3.20 13.56 0.73
C LEU A 92 1.85 14.15 0.26
N LEU A 93 1.74 15.48 0.13
CA LEU A 93 0.58 16.13 -0.47
C LEU A 93 0.50 15.85 -1.98
N LYS A 94 1.62 15.92 -2.72
CA LYS A 94 1.66 15.50 -4.14
C LYS A 94 1.27 14.03 -4.30
N ALA A 95 1.72 13.16 -3.40
CA ALA A 95 1.30 11.76 -3.40
C ALA A 95 -0.21 11.63 -3.15
N LYS A 96 -0.78 12.40 -2.22
CA LYS A 96 -2.23 12.46 -1.97
C LYS A 96 -2.99 12.91 -3.22
N GLU A 97 -2.49 13.91 -3.94
CA GLU A 97 -3.06 14.41 -5.21
C GLU A 97 -3.00 13.34 -6.30
N ALA A 98 -1.95 12.51 -6.33
CA ALA A 98 -1.82 11.34 -7.20
C ALA A 98 -2.63 10.11 -6.72
N GLU A 99 -3.64 10.32 -5.87
CA GLU A 99 -4.51 9.29 -5.29
C GLU A 99 -3.78 8.21 -4.47
N VAL A 100 -2.55 8.48 -3.99
CA VAL A 100 -1.80 7.56 -3.13
C VAL A 100 -2.44 7.51 -1.75
N CYS A 101 -2.62 6.28 -1.29
CA CYS A 101 -3.48 5.88 -0.20
C CYS A 101 -2.72 5.32 0.99
N ASN A 102 -1.59 4.67 0.72
CA ASN A 102 -0.62 4.14 1.68
C ASN A 102 0.75 4.01 1.01
N ILE A 103 1.76 3.72 1.83
CA ILE A 103 3.16 3.53 1.42
C ILE A 103 3.62 2.19 1.99
N GLU A 104 4.33 1.40 1.20
CA GLU A 104 4.98 0.13 1.60
C GLU A 104 6.16 -0.16 0.66
N MET A 105 6.64 -1.41 0.56
CA MET A 105 7.93 -1.74 -0.04
C MET A 105 7.93 -2.95 -0.98
N GLU A 106 6.79 -3.62 -1.22
CA GLU A 106 6.76 -4.89 -1.95
C GLU A 106 5.77 -4.92 -3.12
N SER A 107 4.77 -4.02 -3.13
CA SER A 107 3.64 -4.12 -4.06
C SER A 107 4.02 -4.00 -5.53
N SER A 108 5.07 -3.25 -5.87
CA SER A 108 5.46 -3.00 -7.27
C SER A 108 5.97 -4.26 -7.96
N VAL A 109 6.96 -4.93 -7.35
CA VAL A 109 7.50 -6.19 -7.87
C VAL A 109 6.46 -7.30 -7.82
N PHE A 110 5.66 -7.37 -6.75
CA PHE A 110 4.58 -8.35 -6.63
C PHE A 110 3.59 -8.23 -7.79
N ALA A 111 3.08 -7.03 -8.05
CA ALA A 111 2.13 -6.78 -9.13
C ALA A 111 2.75 -7.10 -10.50
N ALA A 112 3.97 -6.62 -10.76
CA ALA A 112 4.65 -6.84 -12.03
C ALA A 112 4.88 -8.34 -12.31
N MET A 113 5.31 -9.12 -11.31
CA MET A 113 5.57 -10.55 -11.46
C MET A 113 4.28 -11.37 -11.63
N CYS A 114 3.23 -11.06 -10.85
CA CYS A 114 1.94 -11.72 -11.00
C CYS A 114 1.34 -11.47 -12.39
N LYS A 115 1.37 -10.22 -12.86
CA LYS A 115 0.89 -9.86 -14.19
C LYS A 115 1.64 -10.60 -15.30
N LEU A 116 2.97 -10.62 -15.24
CA LEU A 116 3.80 -11.37 -16.19
C LEU A 116 3.49 -12.87 -16.21
N SER A 117 3.08 -13.42 -15.08
CA SER A 117 2.76 -14.83 -14.93
C SER A 117 1.29 -15.17 -15.28
N GLY A 118 0.49 -14.19 -15.70
CA GLY A 118 -0.94 -14.38 -15.97
C GLY A 118 -1.78 -14.68 -14.72
N LEU A 119 -1.30 -14.29 -13.52
CA LEU A 119 -2.00 -14.51 -12.26
C LEU A 119 -2.86 -13.31 -11.87
N ARG A 120 -4.12 -13.58 -11.47
CA ARG A 120 -4.95 -12.58 -10.78
C ARG A 120 -4.34 -12.31 -9.41
N ALA A 121 -4.06 -11.05 -9.10
CA ALA A 121 -3.39 -10.67 -7.86
C ALA A 121 -4.02 -9.40 -7.26
N ALA A 122 -3.93 -9.30 -5.93
CA ALA A 122 -4.33 -8.14 -5.15
C ALA A 122 -3.40 -7.95 -3.97
N VAL A 123 -3.23 -6.69 -3.55
CA VAL A 123 -2.45 -6.31 -2.35
C VAL A 123 -3.40 -5.68 -1.35
N VAL A 124 -3.38 -6.19 -0.11
CA VAL A 124 -4.25 -5.74 0.99
C VAL A 124 -3.39 -5.39 2.18
N CYS A 125 -3.26 -4.10 2.47
CA CYS A 125 -2.44 -3.58 3.56
C CYS A 125 -3.30 -2.90 4.62
N VAL A 126 -2.82 -2.84 5.84
CA VAL A 126 -3.39 -1.96 6.88
C VAL A 126 -2.47 -0.77 7.08
N THR A 127 -3.03 0.43 7.24
CA THR A 127 -2.27 1.63 7.60
C THR A 127 -2.01 1.63 9.10
N LEU A 128 -0.75 1.83 9.53
CA LEU A 128 -0.40 1.84 10.96
C LEU A 128 -0.34 3.24 11.56
N LEU A 129 -0.19 4.26 10.71
CA LEU A 129 -0.19 5.67 11.07
C LEU A 129 -0.61 6.54 9.89
N ASP A 130 -0.90 7.81 10.18
CA ASP A 130 -1.10 8.86 9.19
C ASP A 130 0.22 9.64 9.00
N ARG A 131 0.87 9.47 7.85
CA ARG A 131 2.19 10.08 7.57
C ARG A 131 2.16 11.60 7.46
N LEU A 132 0.99 12.20 7.22
CA LEU A 132 0.84 13.66 7.26
C LEU A 132 0.88 14.20 8.71
N LYS A 133 0.70 13.33 9.72
CA LYS A 133 0.67 13.70 11.14
C LYS A 133 1.95 13.34 11.90
N GLY A 134 2.83 12.54 11.31
CA GLY A 134 4.07 12.14 11.93
C GLY A 134 4.66 10.87 11.33
N ASP A 135 5.85 10.51 11.82
CA ASP A 135 6.57 9.33 11.34
C ASP A 135 6.50 8.17 12.35
N GLN A 136 6.49 8.45 13.65
CA GLN A 136 6.51 7.42 14.70
C GLN A 136 5.13 6.81 14.98
N LEU A 137 5.11 5.51 15.32
CA LEU A 137 3.91 4.84 15.82
C LEU A 137 3.65 5.26 17.27
N SER A 138 2.49 5.86 17.51
CA SER A 138 2.07 6.29 18.86
C SER A 138 0.98 5.41 19.49
N SER A 139 0.38 4.50 18.71
CA SER A 139 -0.66 3.58 19.19
C SER A 139 -0.10 2.50 20.10
N SER A 140 -0.89 2.02 21.07
CA SER A 140 -0.48 0.96 21.97
C SER A 140 -0.25 -0.37 21.23
N HIS A 141 0.53 -1.26 21.84
CA HIS A 141 0.80 -2.60 21.29
C HIS A 141 -0.49 -3.39 21.00
N GLU A 142 -1.48 -3.31 21.90
CA GLU A 142 -2.78 -3.98 21.71
C GLU A 142 -3.54 -3.44 20.49
N VAL A 143 -3.54 -2.12 20.29
CA VAL A 143 -4.18 -1.48 19.14
C VAL A 143 -3.46 -1.87 17.83
N LEU A 144 -2.13 -1.88 17.82
CA LEU A 144 -1.35 -2.28 16.65
C LEU A 144 -1.57 -3.76 16.29
N ASN A 145 -1.62 -4.65 17.30
CA ASN A 145 -1.97 -6.05 17.09
C ASN A 145 -3.37 -6.19 16.47
N ASN A 146 -4.35 -5.42 16.94
CA ASN A 146 -5.67 -5.40 16.32
C ASN A 146 -5.63 -4.97 14.85
N TYR A 147 -4.84 -3.95 14.50
CA TYR A 147 -4.70 -3.47 13.12
C TYR A 147 -4.10 -4.53 12.21
N GLN A 148 -3.02 -5.20 12.65
CA GLN A 148 -2.30 -6.21 11.87
C GLN A 148 -3.18 -7.42 11.49
N LEU A 149 -4.21 -7.72 12.28
CA LEU A 149 -5.16 -8.79 11.98
C LEU A 149 -6.19 -8.43 10.90
N ARG A 150 -6.38 -7.15 10.57
CA ARG A 150 -7.47 -6.72 9.65
C ARG A 150 -7.30 -7.25 8.22
N PRO A 151 -6.12 -7.18 7.58
CA PRO A 151 -5.91 -7.79 6.26
C PRO A 151 -6.15 -9.30 6.27
N GLN A 152 -5.68 -9.99 7.31
CA GLN A 152 -5.86 -11.44 7.48
C GLN A 152 -7.33 -11.81 7.60
N LYS A 153 -8.11 -11.06 8.40
CA LYS A 153 -9.56 -11.25 8.54
C LYS A 153 -10.28 -11.04 7.21
N LEU A 154 -9.91 -10.01 6.45
CA LEU A 154 -10.51 -9.73 5.15
C LEU A 154 -10.23 -10.86 4.16
N VAL A 155 -8.96 -11.19 3.96
CA VAL A 155 -8.53 -12.23 3.00
C VAL A 155 -9.06 -13.59 3.40
N GLY A 156 -8.99 -13.96 4.68
CA GLY A 156 -9.54 -15.23 5.18
C GLY A 156 -11.06 -15.35 4.97
N SER A 157 -11.80 -14.25 5.13
CA SER A 157 -13.25 -14.23 4.86
C SER A 157 -13.55 -14.35 3.37
N TYR A 158 -12.77 -13.68 2.52
CA TYR A 158 -12.87 -13.80 1.06
C TYR A 158 -12.61 -15.24 0.60
N ILE A 159 -11.53 -15.88 1.08
CA ILE A 159 -11.22 -17.28 0.78
C ILE A 159 -12.38 -18.20 1.20
N LYS A 160 -12.90 -18.03 2.43
CA LYS A 160 -14.04 -18.81 2.92
C LYS A 160 -15.28 -18.66 2.05
N GLN A 161 -15.51 -17.49 1.46
CA GLN A 161 -16.63 -17.27 0.55
C GLN A 161 -16.42 -18.00 -0.78
N GLN A 162 -15.23 -17.93 -1.36
CA GLN A 162 -14.91 -18.57 -2.63
C GLN A 162 -14.97 -20.11 -2.54
N LEU A 163 -14.59 -20.69 -1.40
CA LEU A 163 -14.66 -22.14 -1.18
C LEU A 163 -16.07 -22.68 -0.89
N LYS A 164 -17.04 -21.80 -0.64
CA LYS A 164 -18.45 -22.15 -0.43
C LYS A 164 -19.31 -21.98 -1.69
N ALA A 165 -18.73 -21.36 -2.73
CA ALA A 165 -19.38 -21.10 -4.00
C ALA A 165 -19.34 -22.33 -4.90
#